data_AF-A0A2R6RQ16-F1
#
_entry.id   AF-A0A2R6RQ16-F1
#
_cell.length_a   1.000
_cell.length_b   1.000
_cell.length_c   1.000
_cell.angle_alpha   90.00
_cell.angle_beta   90.00
_cell.angle_gamma   90.00
#
_symmetry.space_group_name_H-M   'P 1'
#
loop_
_entity.id
_entity.type
_entity.pdbx_description
1 polymer ?
#
loop_
_entity_poly.entity_id
_entity_poly.type
_entity_poly.pdbx_seq_one_letter_code
_entity_poly.pdbx_strand_id
1 'polypeptide(L)'
;MHQDVWSRYSGGSGAPAWTLASVGFDLHALEESGAAWLKGVRGGGHTEDERGLWPCGYQKLAAATMATCFWAGDTFAPKLKVKNPAGEEVSIQSFLQGAFLNMWEMVAKTVGDLDGVIGYEIMNEPHRGYIDLQSMHAFDYNTDLHLSHVPTPLQSFTLGAGHATKVGFWTRSFPMPTRRTSHGVLNTDGLNVWLPDGPTAGRCLWEMHGVWGWDRNKKEGVVLRESYFIKHPMTNKKIDWYTDFYYLFLNTWTDRVRGASSSEKIVFVEPIPNEFCPRSWTPEHQPQNMVYAPHWYDLNTLFAKAFGDFSVNVQGLSRGMFPLKAFYWGQRGARDNFSLQIRNIAEEAYRSLGEKPVIIGECGIPMDLNKGEAFETDDWKWQMRVMDAMMTALEGALVGFTLWNYNPDNDDQRGDDWNGENFSWFSRRRALIPSLLDYEQSAPTLDNGGRILRSVVRPYPAKTAGIPLKFSYEVNTGDFSFKWVVPGAGSGGGPSVSNPPRLDHPTLTSSTTEIFLPSFITHGGKVIVRGLHPDDKYHYDELRQTLFVVTKDNSPGKVHHIDVSLSPRLRTVFAVNDFWGDFGGQVAVGGTLLLALIAYLLTLVLPS
;
A
#
# COMPACT_ATOMS: atom_id res chain seq x y z
N MET A 1 -4.59 -10.03 -9.62
CA MET A 1 -6.02 -9.77 -9.34
C MET A 1 -6.08 -8.61 -8.36
N HIS A 2 -6.42 -7.40 -8.83
CA HIS A 2 -6.48 -6.17 -8.02
C HIS A 2 -7.84 -6.03 -7.31
N GLN A 3 -7.91 -5.36 -6.15
CA GLN A 3 -9.17 -4.88 -5.59
C GLN A 3 -9.11 -3.71 -4.57
N ASP A 4 -10.15 -2.86 -4.54
CA ASP A 4 -10.33 -1.65 -3.70
C ASP A 4 -11.62 -1.53 -2.85
N VAL A 5 -12.78 -2.10 -3.19
CA VAL A 5 -13.98 -2.09 -2.31
C VAL A 5 -14.95 -3.22 -2.69
N TRP A 6 -14.52 -4.48 -2.64
CA TRP A 6 -15.18 -5.66 -3.28
C TRP A 6 -15.56 -5.64 -4.80
N SER A 7 -16.36 -4.69 -5.30
CA SER A 7 -16.87 -4.56 -6.67
C SER A 7 -17.05 -3.09 -7.09
N ARG A 8 -17.18 -2.81 -8.40
CA ARG A 8 -17.77 -1.55 -8.90
C ARG A 8 -19.14 -1.24 -8.30
N TYR A 9 -19.93 -2.28 -8.00
CA TYR A 9 -21.23 -2.12 -7.37
C TYR A 9 -21.17 -1.87 -5.86
N SER A 10 -19.98 -1.88 -5.25
CA SER A 10 -19.78 -1.47 -3.86
C SER A 10 -18.86 -0.26 -3.71
N GLY A 11 -18.52 0.40 -4.82
CA GLY A 11 -17.76 1.66 -4.84
C GLY A 11 -16.30 1.55 -5.23
N GLY A 12 -15.82 0.36 -5.63
CA GLY A 12 -14.43 0.09 -6.00
C GLY A 12 -14.29 -0.61 -7.36
N SER A 13 -13.37 -1.57 -7.48
CA SER A 13 -13.12 -2.33 -8.72
C SER A 13 -13.29 -3.85 -8.46
N GLY A 14 -12.54 -4.76 -9.10
CA GLY A 14 -12.42 -6.15 -8.64
C GLY A 14 -13.58 -7.09 -9.01
N ALA A 15 -14.34 -7.57 -8.01
CA ALA A 15 -15.27 -8.68 -8.21
C ALA A 15 -16.45 -8.31 -9.13
N PRO A 16 -16.90 -9.26 -9.98
CA PRO A 16 -18.07 -9.04 -10.84
C PRO A 16 -19.35 -8.79 -10.03
N ALA A 17 -20.26 -7.99 -10.61
CA ALA A 17 -21.53 -7.60 -9.97
C ALA A 17 -22.41 -8.78 -9.55
N TRP A 18 -22.36 -9.89 -10.30
CA TRP A 18 -23.14 -11.09 -9.98
C TRP A 18 -22.83 -11.64 -8.59
N THR A 19 -21.62 -11.40 -8.06
CA THR A 19 -21.25 -11.86 -6.71
C THR A 19 -22.15 -11.24 -5.63
N LEU A 20 -22.50 -9.96 -5.75
CA LEU A 20 -23.43 -9.29 -4.84
C LEU A 20 -24.86 -9.81 -5.02
N ALA A 21 -25.31 -9.95 -6.27
CA ALA A 21 -26.64 -10.47 -6.59
C ALA A 21 -26.83 -11.90 -6.06
N SER A 22 -25.79 -12.75 -6.10
CA SER A 22 -25.81 -14.11 -5.53
C SER A 22 -25.97 -14.14 -4.01
N VAL A 23 -25.63 -13.06 -3.30
CA VAL A 23 -25.88 -12.92 -1.85
C VAL A 23 -27.28 -12.33 -1.57
N GLY A 24 -27.95 -11.81 -2.61
CA GLY A 24 -29.30 -11.27 -2.56
C GLY A 24 -29.40 -9.75 -2.59
N PHE A 25 -28.31 -9.04 -2.89
CA PHE A 25 -28.35 -7.59 -3.06
C PHE A 25 -29.09 -7.19 -4.34
N ASP A 26 -29.96 -6.19 -4.24
CA ASP A 26 -30.46 -5.41 -5.37
C ASP A 26 -29.40 -4.38 -5.77
N LEU A 27 -28.80 -4.60 -6.94
CA LEU A 27 -27.73 -3.75 -7.46
C LEU A 27 -28.15 -2.29 -7.69
N HIS A 28 -29.45 -2.04 -7.84
CA HIS A 28 -30.00 -0.71 -8.10
C HIS A 28 -30.38 0.06 -6.83
N ALA A 29 -30.34 -0.57 -5.66
CA ALA A 29 -30.69 0.04 -4.38
C ALA A 29 -29.47 0.33 -3.49
N LEU A 30 -28.25 0.01 -3.94
CA LEU A 30 -27.04 0.00 -3.11
C LEU A 30 -26.62 1.39 -2.61
N GLU A 31 -26.70 2.43 -3.44
CA GLU A 31 -26.25 3.77 -3.07
C GLU A 31 -27.30 4.51 -2.24
N GLU A 32 -28.56 4.50 -2.69
CA GLU A 32 -29.68 5.19 -2.05
C GLU A 32 -29.99 4.63 -0.66
N SER A 33 -29.82 3.31 -0.47
CA SER A 33 -29.91 2.69 0.85
C SER A 33 -28.72 3.01 1.77
N GLY A 34 -27.63 3.56 1.23
CA GLY A 34 -26.37 3.78 1.95
C GLY A 34 -25.50 2.53 2.12
N ALA A 35 -25.84 1.43 1.45
CA ALA A 35 -25.10 0.17 1.49
C ALA A 35 -23.75 0.22 0.74
N ALA A 36 -23.58 1.19 -0.16
CA ALA A 36 -22.35 1.49 -0.88
C ALA A 36 -22.23 3.00 -1.15
N TRP A 37 -21.06 3.44 -1.63
CA TRP A 37 -20.88 4.78 -2.21
C TRP A 37 -20.39 4.61 -3.64
N LEU A 38 -21.22 4.96 -4.62
CA LEU A 38 -20.97 4.67 -6.03
C LEU A 38 -20.59 5.92 -6.83
N LYS A 39 -20.69 7.11 -6.22
CA LYS A 39 -20.29 8.35 -6.85
C LYS A 39 -18.87 8.33 -7.42
N GLY A 40 -17.90 7.76 -6.70
CA GLY A 40 -16.52 7.61 -7.18
C GLY A 40 -16.48 6.94 -8.55
N VAL A 41 -16.97 5.71 -8.65
CA VAL A 41 -16.96 4.90 -9.89
C VAL A 41 -17.81 5.48 -11.03
N ARG A 42 -18.54 6.57 -10.80
CA ARG A 42 -19.31 7.33 -11.80
C ARG A 42 -18.62 8.65 -12.20
N GLY A 43 -17.32 8.78 -11.95
CA GLY A 43 -16.52 9.98 -12.26
C GLY A 43 -16.60 11.05 -11.17
N GLY A 44 -16.89 10.66 -9.93
CA GLY A 44 -16.84 11.53 -8.75
C GLY A 44 -15.50 11.42 -8.01
N GLY A 45 -15.38 12.11 -6.86
CA GLY A 45 -14.14 12.09 -6.07
C GLY A 45 -13.19 13.26 -6.36
N HIS A 46 -13.54 14.14 -7.29
CA HIS A 46 -12.67 15.24 -7.73
C HIS A 46 -12.81 16.51 -6.86
N THR A 47 -13.91 16.66 -6.13
CA THR A 47 -14.14 17.79 -5.21
C THR A 47 -13.49 17.54 -3.85
N GLU A 48 -13.16 18.61 -3.12
CA GLU A 48 -12.45 18.51 -1.83
C GLU A 48 -13.19 17.66 -0.79
N ASP A 49 -14.51 17.73 -0.77
CA ASP A 49 -15.38 16.96 0.12
C ASP A 49 -15.50 15.48 -0.27
N GLU A 50 -15.19 15.12 -1.51
CA GLU A 50 -15.28 13.75 -2.03
C GLU A 50 -13.95 13.00 -2.10
N ARG A 51 -12.83 13.72 -2.19
CA ARG A 51 -11.50 13.13 -2.29
C ARG A 51 -11.26 12.15 -1.14
N GLY A 52 -10.78 10.95 -1.44
CA GLY A 52 -10.43 9.94 -0.44
C GLY A 52 -11.63 9.34 0.31
N LEU A 53 -12.86 9.45 -0.22
CA LEU A 53 -14.04 8.79 0.37
C LEU A 53 -14.15 7.30 0.01
N TRP A 54 -13.65 6.90 -1.16
CA TRP A 54 -13.81 5.53 -1.66
C TRP A 54 -13.31 4.45 -0.66
N PRO A 55 -12.18 4.64 0.08
CA PRO A 55 -11.72 3.61 1.01
C PRO A 55 -12.65 3.40 2.21
N CYS A 56 -13.44 4.41 2.60
CA CYS A 56 -14.49 4.24 3.62
C CYS A 56 -15.61 3.30 3.16
N GLY A 57 -15.61 2.90 1.88
CA GLY A 57 -16.50 1.88 1.33
C GLY A 57 -16.28 0.49 1.94
N TYR A 58 -15.08 0.15 2.41
CA TYR A 58 -14.80 -1.16 3.03
C TYR A 58 -15.69 -1.47 4.23
N GLN A 59 -16.12 -0.43 4.95
CA GLN A 59 -17.01 -0.52 6.13
C GLN A 59 -18.49 -0.52 5.79
N LYS A 60 -18.87 -0.20 4.54
CA LYS A 60 -20.27 -0.17 4.12
C LYS A 60 -20.81 -1.58 3.95
N LEU A 61 -22.13 -1.70 4.05
CA LEU A 61 -22.84 -2.98 4.13
C LEU A 61 -22.41 -3.95 3.03
N ALA A 62 -22.35 -3.49 1.78
CA ALA A 62 -22.09 -4.35 0.64
C ALA A 62 -20.69 -4.98 0.71
N ALA A 63 -19.64 -4.16 0.80
CA ALA A 63 -18.25 -4.65 0.78
C ALA A 63 -17.92 -5.50 2.00
N ALA A 64 -18.31 -5.04 3.20
CA ALA A 64 -18.07 -5.78 4.43
C ALA A 64 -18.81 -7.13 4.46
N THR A 65 -20.05 -7.17 3.93
CA THR A 65 -20.82 -8.42 3.82
C THR A 65 -20.15 -9.39 2.86
N MET A 66 -19.77 -8.92 1.67
CA MET A 66 -19.17 -9.77 0.67
C MET A 66 -17.82 -10.35 1.09
N ALA A 67 -16.97 -9.53 1.72
CA ALA A 67 -15.71 -10.01 2.31
C ALA A 67 -15.97 -11.09 3.37
N THR A 68 -16.97 -10.90 4.23
CA THR A 68 -17.33 -11.90 5.27
C THR A 68 -17.83 -13.20 4.63
N CYS A 69 -18.68 -13.12 3.60
CA CYS A 69 -19.18 -14.29 2.88
C CYS A 69 -18.06 -15.05 2.14
N PHE A 70 -17.10 -14.33 1.57
CA PHE A 70 -15.98 -14.94 0.86
C PHE A 70 -15.02 -15.66 1.79
N TRP A 71 -14.62 -15.04 2.90
CA TRP A 71 -13.63 -15.61 3.81
C TRP A 71 -14.22 -16.63 4.80
N ALA A 72 -15.43 -16.37 5.31
CA ALA A 72 -16.00 -17.12 6.44
C ALA A 72 -17.52 -17.34 6.31
N GLY A 73 -18.04 -17.43 5.08
CA GLY A 73 -19.46 -17.67 4.82
C GLY A 73 -19.97 -18.98 5.42
N ASP A 74 -19.15 -20.04 5.49
CA ASP A 74 -19.55 -21.30 6.14
C ASP A 74 -19.72 -21.15 7.66
N THR A 75 -18.98 -20.22 8.28
CA THR A 75 -19.04 -19.96 9.72
C THR A 75 -20.13 -18.96 10.08
N PHE A 76 -20.22 -17.83 9.38
CA PHE A 76 -21.09 -16.70 9.74
C PHE A 76 -22.32 -16.55 8.85
N ALA A 77 -22.37 -17.20 7.69
CA ALA A 77 -23.55 -17.20 6.81
C ALA A 77 -24.05 -18.62 6.45
N PRO A 78 -24.09 -19.60 7.38
CA PRO A 78 -24.35 -21.02 7.06
C PRO A 78 -25.72 -21.29 6.44
N LYS A 79 -26.71 -20.41 6.65
CA LYS A 79 -28.05 -20.53 6.07
C LYS A 79 -28.11 -20.04 4.62
N LEU A 80 -27.10 -19.29 4.14
CA LEU A 80 -27.07 -18.78 2.78
C LEU A 80 -26.51 -19.86 1.84
N LYS A 81 -27.42 -20.47 1.08
CA LYS A 81 -27.10 -21.45 0.04
C LYS A 81 -27.46 -20.91 -1.33
N VAL A 82 -26.67 -21.26 -2.33
CA VAL A 82 -26.83 -20.83 -3.72
C VAL A 82 -26.58 -22.00 -4.66
N LYS A 83 -27.15 -21.94 -5.87
CA LYS A 83 -26.88 -22.95 -6.90
C LYS A 83 -25.57 -22.64 -7.60
N ASN A 84 -24.66 -23.62 -7.66
CA ASN A 84 -23.46 -23.54 -8.48
C ASN A 84 -23.80 -23.68 -9.99
N PRO A 85 -22.83 -23.51 -10.91
CA PRO A 85 -23.08 -23.71 -12.34
C PRO A 85 -23.55 -25.13 -12.73
N ALA A 86 -23.30 -26.14 -11.89
CA ALA A 86 -23.80 -27.50 -12.06
C ALA A 86 -25.24 -27.69 -11.54
N GLY A 87 -25.85 -26.66 -10.96
CA GLY A 87 -27.20 -26.68 -10.40
C GLY A 87 -27.29 -27.24 -8.97
N GLU A 88 -26.16 -27.57 -8.35
CA GLU A 88 -26.10 -28.11 -6.99
C GLU A 88 -26.18 -26.97 -5.96
N GLU A 89 -26.88 -27.22 -4.87
CA GLU A 89 -26.95 -26.27 -3.75
C GLU A 89 -25.68 -26.35 -2.90
N VAL A 90 -24.91 -25.27 -2.87
CA VAL A 90 -23.64 -25.15 -2.14
C VAL A 90 -23.68 -23.94 -1.19
N SER A 91 -22.73 -23.86 -0.27
CA SER A 91 -22.58 -22.65 0.54
C SER A 91 -22.11 -21.46 -0.28
N ILE A 92 -22.44 -20.25 0.19
CA ILE A 92 -21.95 -19.02 -0.46
C ILE A 92 -20.42 -18.94 -0.51
N GLN A 93 -19.74 -19.41 0.54
CA GLN A 93 -18.28 -19.42 0.59
C GLN A 93 -17.71 -20.31 -0.50
N SER A 94 -18.18 -21.57 -0.58
CA SER A 94 -17.75 -22.53 -1.60
C SER A 94 -18.04 -22.03 -3.02
N PHE A 95 -19.18 -21.37 -3.23
CA PHE A 95 -19.54 -20.77 -4.51
C PHE A 95 -18.58 -19.65 -4.93
N LEU A 96 -18.36 -18.65 -4.05
CA LEU A 96 -17.51 -17.51 -4.34
C LEU A 96 -16.03 -17.91 -4.47
N GLN A 97 -15.52 -18.70 -3.52
CA GLN A 97 -14.15 -19.21 -3.55
C GLN A 97 -13.92 -20.14 -4.74
N GLY A 98 -14.88 -21.01 -5.07
CA GLY A 98 -14.81 -21.89 -6.23
C GLY A 98 -14.70 -21.12 -7.54
N ALA A 99 -15.53 -20.09 -7.74
CA ALA A 99 -15.45 -19.22 -8.91
C ALA A 99 -14.10 -18.49 -9.01
N PHE A 100 -13.59 -17.97 -7.88
CA PHE A 100 -12.30 -17.31 -7.80
C PHE A 100 -11.13 -18.26 -8.14
N LEU A 101 -11.12 -19.47 -7.57
CA LEU A 101 -10.08 -20.47 -7.83
C LEU A 101 -10.10 -20.95 -9.28
N ASN A 102 -11.29 -21.15 -9.86
CA ASN A 102 -11.43 -21.57 -11.26
C ASN A 102 -10.94 -20.49 -12.23
N MET A 103 -11.17 -19.21 -11.92
CA MET A 103 -10.60 -18.10 -12.68
C MET A 103 -9.06 -18.08 -12.58
N TRP A 104 -8.51 -18.25 -11.37
CA TRP A 104 -7.06 -18.26 -11.17
C TRP A 104 -6.38 -19.44 -11.88
N GLU A 105 -7.01 -20.61 -11.86
CA GLU A 105 -6.54 -21.76 -12.61
C GLU A 105 -6.45 -21.46 -14.11
N MET A 106 -7.45 -20.77 -14.67
CA MET A 106 -7.44 -20.34 -16.06
C MET A 106 -6.30 -19.36 -16.35
N VAL A 107 -6.11 -18.35 -15.49
CA VAL A 107 -4.99 -17.40 -15.62
C VAL A 107 -3.66 -18.15 -15.60
N ALA A 108 -3.43 -18.99 -14.58
CA ALA A 108 -2.18 -19.70 -14.41
C ALA A 108 -1.88 -20.67 -15.57
N LYS A 109 -2.88 -21.37 -16.11
CA LYS A 109 -2.71 -22.19 -17.33
C LYS A 109 -2.37 -21.39 -18.57
N THR A 110 -2.85 -20.14 -18.64
CA THR A 110 -2.71 -19.31 -19.84
C THR A 110 -1.35 -18.63 -19.93
N VAL A 111 -0.78 -18.22 -18.79
CA VAL A 111 0.46 -17.42 -18.77
C VAL A 111 1.59 -18.05 -17.98
N GLY A 112 1.36 -19.21 -17.35
CA GLY A 112 2.31 -19.83 -16.43
C GLY A 112 3.55 -20.41 -17.08
N ASP A 113 3.55 -20.62 -18.39
CA ASP A 113 4.71 -21.05 -19.18
C ASP A 113 5.60 -19.88 -19.63
N LEU A 114 5.16 -18.63 -19.46
CA LEU A 114 5.94 -17.45 -19.82
C LEU A 114 7.03 -17.17 -18.79
N ASP A 115 8.27 -17.01 -19.25
CA ASP A 115 9.43 -16.66 -18.41
C ASP A 115 9.28 -15.30 -17.71
N GLY A 116 8.62 -14.35 -18.38
CA GLY A 116 8.36 -13.02 -17.84
C GLY A 116 7.33 -12.98 -16.70
N VAL A 117 6.56 -14.05 -16.50
CA VAL A 117 5.60 -14.17 -15.40
C VAL A 117 6.30 -14.84 -14.22
N ILE A 118 6.82 -14.05 -13.28
CA ILE A 118 7.59 -14.58 -12.15
C ILE A 118 6.71 -15.25 -11.08
N GLY A 119 5.42 -14.92 -11.03
CA GLY A 119 4.53 -15.38 -9.99
C GLY A 119 3.16 -14.72 -10.02
N TYR A 120 2.39 -14.95 -8.96
CA TYR A 120 1.03 -14.46 -8.81
C TYR A 120 0.81 -13.90 -7.42
N GLU A 121 -0.01 -12.86 -7.32
CA GLU A 121 -0.47 -12.30 -6.06
C GLU A 121 -1.95 -12.64 -5.86
N ILE A 122 -2.30 -13.19 -4.69
CA ILE A 122 -3.65 -13.69 -4.44
C ILE A 122 -4.71 -12.62 -4.60
N MET A 123 -4.54 -11.49 -3.91
CA MET A 123 -5.52 -10.42 -3.78
C MET A 123 -4.82 -9.19 -3.22
N ASN A 124 -4.99 -8.06 -3.90
CA ASN A 124 -4.61 -6.73 -3.41
C ASN A 124 -5.49 -6.33 -2.22
N GLU A 125 -4.86 -5.76 -1.19
CA GLU A 125 -5.45 -5.19 0.02
C GLU A 125 -6.59 -6.04 0.61
N PRO A 126 -6.33 -7.30 0.99
CA PRO A 126 -7.38 -8.19 1.46
C PRO A 126 -8.05 -7.63 2.72
N HIS A 127 -9.38 -7.49 2.68
CA HIS A 127 -10.18 -7.00 3.81
C HIS A 127 -10.99 -8.13 4.46
N ARG A 128 -11.04 -8.14 5.79
CA ARG A 128 -11.71 -9.21 6.58
C ARG A 128 -13.23 -9.06 6.70
N GLY A 129 -13.78 -7.94 6.23
CA GLY A 129 -15.20 -7.64 6.39
C GLY A 129 -15.57 -7.46 7.86
N TYR A 130 -16.58 -8.19 8.33
CA TYR A 130 -17.00 -8.17 9.73
C TYR A 130 -16.26 -9.19 10.61
N ILE A 131 -15.39 -10.04 10.05
CA ILE A 131 -14.67 -11.05 10.83
C ILE A 131 -13.77 -10.35 11.85
N ASP A 132 -13.81 -10.79 13.11
CA ASP A 132 -13.13 -10.14 14.24
C ASP A 132 -13.57 -8.67 14.47
N LEU A 133 -14.82 -8.33 14.12
CA LEU A 133 -15.42 -7.04 14.45
C LEU A 133 -15.63 -6.91 15.96
N GLN A 134 -14.89 -6.00 16.59
CA GLN A 134 -14.88 -5.83 18.05
C GLN A 134 -16.17 -5.25 18.63
N SER A 135 -16.95 -4.49 17.85
CA SER A 135 -18.25 -3.97 18.27
C SER A 135 -19.22 -3.77 17.12
N MET A 136 -20.50 -4.03 17.38
CA MET A 136 -21.60 -3.72 16.45
C MET A 136 -21.93 -2.22 16.37
N HIS A 137 -21.40 -1.43 17.31
CA HIS A 137 -21.73 -0.01 17.52
C HIS A 137 -20.62 0.97 17.12
N ALA A 138 -19.46 0.48 16.71
CA ALA A 138 -18.37 1.32 16.22
C ALA A 138 -17.34 0.48 15.44
N PHE A 139 -16.69 1.12 14.48
CA PHE A 139 -15.43 0.66 13.91
C PHE A 139 -14.25 1.18 14.76
N ASP A 140 -13.07 0.58 14.62
CA ASP A 140 -11.88 1.05 15.33
C ASP A 140 -11.33 2.28 14.62
N TYR A 141 -11.32 3.40 15.33
CA TYR A 141 -10.86 4.67 14.79
C TYR A 141 -9.37 4.67 14.43
N ASN A 142 -8.55 3.81 15.05
CA ASN A 142 -7.10 3.78 14.82
C ASN A 142 -6.71 2.89 13.64
N THR A 143 -7.54 1.92 13.27
CA THR A 143 -7.25 1.00 12.16
C THR A 143 -8.14 1.23 10.94
N ASP A 144 -9.34 1.80 11.14
CA ASP A 144 -10.32 1.92 10.08
C ASP A 144 -10.56 3.40 9.69
N LEU A 145 -10.74 3.67 8.40
CA LEU A 145 -10.87 5.03 7.87
C LEU A 145 -12.24 5.64 8.17
N HIS A 146 -12.26 6.90 8.63
CA HIS A 146 -13.51 7.58 9.00
C HIS A 146 -13.66 8.93 8.30
N LEU A 147 -14.42 9.01 7.21
CA LEU A 147 -14.71 10.25 6.49
C LEU A 147 -16.14 10.24 5.92
N SER A 148 -16.83 11.39 5.97
CA SER A 148 -18.25 11.53 5.62
C SER A 148 -19.16 10.61 6.47
N HIS A 149 -20.20 10.02 5.88
CA HIS A 149 -21.12 9.11 6.55
C HIS A 149 -20.50 7.72 6.74
N VAL A 150 -20.22 7.40 8.00
CA VAL A 150 -19.65 6.12 8.43
C VAL A 150 -20.67 5.42 9.34
N PRO A 151 -21.56 4.58 8.78
CA PRO A 151 -22.51 3.82 9.59
C PRO A 151 -21.76 2.80 10.44
N THR A 152 -22.18 2.57 11.67
CA THR A 152 -21.72 1.39 12.44
C THR A 152 -22.20 0.09 11.75
N PRO A 153 -21.64 -1.08 12.09
CA PRO A 153 -22.14 -2.35 11.55
C PRO A 153 -23.65 -2.53 11.73
N LEU A 154 -24.19 -2.28 12.94
CA LEU A 154 -25.64 -2.32 13.16
C LEU A 154 -26.40 -1.30 12.30
N GLN A 155 -25.88 -0.07 12.18
CA GLN A 155 -26.51 0.96 11.35
C GLN A 155 -26.49 0.62 9.86
N SER A 156 -25.43 -0.03 9.38
CA SER A 156 -25.36 -0.47 7.99
C SER A 156 -26.40 -1.57 7.72
N PHE A 157 -26.65 -2.44 8.70
CA PHE A 157 -27.67 -3.48 8.61
C PHE A 157 -29.09 -2.90 8.58
N THR A 158 -29.38 -1.94 9.48
CA THR A 158 -30.69 -1.26 9.52
C THR A 158 -30.95 -0.50 8.23
N LEU A 159 -29.95 0.22 7.74
CA LEU A 159 -30.01 0.94 6.46
C LEU A 159 -30.35 -0.01 5.31
N GLY A 160 -29.61 -1.12 5.15
CA GLY A 160 -29.87 -2.08 4.08
C GLY A 160 -31.23 -2.78 4.19
N ALA A 161 -31.78 -2.92 5.38
CA ALA A 161 -33.12 -3.49 5.59
C ALA A 161 -34.27 -2.51 5.28
N GLY A 162 -33.99 -1.30 4.79
CA GLY A 162 -35.01 -0.30 4.47
C GLY A 162 -35.45 0.55 5.66
N HIS A 163 -34.62 0.68 6.69
CA HIS A 163 -34.92 1.53 7.84
C HIS A 163 -34.08 2.80 7.84
N ALA A 164 -34.75 3.95 7.78
CA ALA A 164 -34.13 5.26 7.92
C ALA A 164 -33.31 5.32 9.22
N THR A 165 -32.01 5.62 9.10
CA THR A 165 -31.07 5.50 10.23
C THR A 165 -30.20 6.74 10.36
N LYS A 166 -30.03 7.23 11.60
CA LYS A 166 -29.14 8.35 11.92
C LYS A 166 -27.70 7.88 12.03
N VAL A 167 -26.86 8.33 11.11
CA VAL A 167 -25.45 7.95 10.97
C VAL A 167 -24.54 9.14 11.31
N GLY A 168 -23.40 8.87 11.96
CA GLY A 168 -22.39 9.88 12.25
C GLY A 168 -21.73 10.42 10.97
N PHE A 169 -21.48 11.72 10.93
CA PHE A 169 -20.77 12.38 9.84
C PHE A 169 -19.40 12.87 10.33
N TRP A 170 -18.35 12.45 9.63
CA TRP A 170 -16.95 12.70 9.94
C TRP A 170 -16.32 13.66 8.94
N THR A 171 -15.53 14.61 9.44
CA THR A 171 -14.79 15.56 8.59
C THR A 171 -13.31 15.53 8.96
N ARG A 172 -12.46 15.96 8.02
CA ARG A 172 -11.03 16.19 8.26
C ARG A 172 -10.82 17.13 9.45
N SER A 173 -9.78 16.86 10.24
CA SER A 173 -9.40 17.68 11.39
C SER A 173 -7.89 17.64 11.65
N PHE A 174 -7.45 18.40 12.66
CA PHE A 174 -6.09 18.39 13.18
C PHE A 174 -6.17 18.53 14.72
N PRO A 175 -5.34 17.83 15.51
CA PRO A 175 -4.24 16.94 15.10
C PRO A 175 -4.66 15.52 14.71
N MET A 176 -5.89 15.10 15.06
CA MET A 176 -6.44 13.81 14.61
C MET A 176 -6.93 13.93 13.17
N PRO A 177 -6.73 12.92 12.30
CA PRO A 177 -7.01 13.02 10.88
C PRO A 177 -8.49 13.37 10.61
N THR A 178 -9.43 12.81 11.37
CA THR A 178 -10.84 13.19 11.32
C THR A 178 -11.48 13.31 12.70
N ARG A 179 -12.68 13.90 12.72
CA ARG A 179 -13.55 13.90 13.89
C ARG A 179 -15.00 13.88 13.46
N ARG A 180 -15.85 13.27 14.30
CA ARG A 180 -17.30 13.31 14.10
C ARG A 180 -17.80 14.72 14.41
N THR A 181 -18.36 15.40 13.42
CA THR A 181 -18.83 16.79 13.55
C THR A 181 -20.35 16.91 13.58
N SER A 182 -21.07 15.96 12.97
CA SER A 182 -22.53 15.98 12.95
C SER A 182 -23.10 14.57 12.75
N HIS A 183 -24.40 14.49 12.46
CA HIS A 183 -25.10 13.28 12.09
C HIS A 183 -26.06 13.59 10.92
N GLY A 184 -26.29 12.62 10.03
CA GLY A 184 -27.32 12.68 9.00
C GLY A 184 -28.25 11.47 9.07
N VAL A 185 -29.51 11.63 8.67
CA VAL A 185 -30.43 10.49 8.51
C VAL A 185 -30.34 10.02 7.06
N LEU A 186 -30.00 8.75 6.86
CA LEU A 186 -29.87 8.13 5.54
C LEU A 186 -31.01 7.15 5.27
N ASN A 187 -31.22 6.81 4.00
CA ASN A 187 -32.29 5.93 3.51
C ASN A 187 -33.71 6.33 3.99
N THR A 188 -34.05 7.61 3.83
CA THR A 188 -35.36 8.16 4.26
C THR A 188 -36.54 7.57 3.50
N ASP A 189 -36.30 7.07 2.29
CA ASP A 189 -37.32 6.47 1.42
C ASP A 189 -37.57 4.99 1.76
N GLY A 190 -36.81 4.43 2.69
CA GLY A 190 -37.01 3.07 3.20
C GLY A 190 -36.72 1.98 2.17
N LEU A 191 -35.75 2.21 1.29
CA LEU A 191 -35.36 1.26 0.25
C LEU A 191 -34.66 0.05 0.87
N ASN A 192 -35.24 -1.13 0.64
CA ASN A 192 -34.63 -2.39 1.03
C ASN A 192 -33.65 -2.85 -0.05
N VAL A 193 -32.40 -3.10 0.35
CA VAL A 193 -31.33 -3.51 -0.57
C VAL A 193 -31.35 -5.02 -0.85
N TRP A 194 -32.24 -5.77 -0.23
CA TRP A 194 -32.34 -7.23 -0.38
C TRP A 194 -33.52 -7.60 -1.28
N LEU A 195 -33.25 -8.36 -2.33
CA LEU A 195 -34.25 -8.77 -3.32
C LEU A 195 -35.30 -9.71 -2.69
N PRO A 196 -36.61 -9.46 -2.84
CA PRO A 196 -37.68 -10.33 -2.33
C PRO A 196 -37.63 -11.76 -2.87
N ASP A 197 -37.20 -11.93 -4.11
CA ASP A 197 -37.01 -13.22 -4.79
C ASP A 197 -35.55 -13.73 -4.73
N GLY A 198 -34.68 -13.01 -4.01
CA GLY A 198 -33.31 -13.41 -3.73
C GLY A 198 -33.21 -14.51 -2.66
N PRO A 199 -32.00 -15.05 -2.42
CA PRO A 199 -31.78 -16.17 -1.49
C PRO A 199 -32.06 -15.82 -0.03
N THR A 200 -32.14 -14.54 0.33
CA THR A 200 -32.54 -14.09 1.68
C THR A 200 -34.04 -13.76 1.79
N ALA A 201 -34.80 -13.90 0.70
CA ALA A 201 -36.22 -13.56 0.58
C ALA A 201 -36.55 -12.14 1.08
N GLY A 202 -35.77 -11.15 0.64
CA GLY A 202 -35.93 -9.74 1.00
C GLY A 202 -35.49 -9.38 2.42
N ARG A 203 -34.89 -10.29 3.18
CA ARG A 203 -34.37 -10.00 4.53
C ARG A 203 -32.89 -9.68 4.50
N CYS A 204 -32.45 -8.89 5.48
CA CYS A 204 -31.02 -8.70 5.70
C CYS A 204 -30.34 -10.03 6.01
N LEU A 205 -29.20 -10.31 5.36
CA LEU A 205 -28.43 -11.55 5.58
C LEU A 205 -28.14 -11.78 7.07
N TRP A 206 -27.73 -10.74 7.78
CA TRP A 206 -27.35 -10.83 9.20
C TRP A 206 -28.57 -10.92 10.12
N GLU A 207 -29.73 -10.39 9.71
CA GLU A 207 -31.01 -10.61 10.40
C GLU A 207 -31.48 -12.06 10.23
N MET A 208 -31.36 -12.63 9.02
CA MET A 208 -31.66 -14.03 8.74
C MET A 208 -30.85 -15.00 9.63
N HIS A 209 -29.65 -14.59 10.03
CA HIS A 209 -28.78 -15.33 10.95
C HIS A 209 -29.00 -15.00 12.44
N GLY A 210 -29.93 -14.10 12.75
CA GLY A 210 -30.27 -13.70 14.13
C GLY A 210 -29.15 -12.92 14.81
N VAL A 211 -28.34 -12.17 14.05
CA VAL A 211 -27.28 -11.31 14.58
C VAL A 211 -27.88 -10.04 15.18
N TRP A 212 -28.92 -9.51 14.52
CA TRP A 212 -29.67 -8.33 14.92
C TRP A 212 -31.15 -8.49 14.55
N GLY A 213 -31.99 -7.57 14.98
CA GLY A 213 -33.38 -7.45 14.52
C GLY A 213 -33.95 -6.04 14.71
N TRP A 214 -35.12 -5.78 14.17
CA TRP A 214 -35.79 -4.48 14.30
C TRP A 214 -36.78 -4.45 15.48
N ASP A 215 -36.56 -3.56 16.44
CA ASP A 215 -37.53 -3.28 17.50
C ASP A 215 -38.63 -2.36 16.97
N ARG A 216 -39.82 -2.92 16.72
CA ARG A 216 -40.98 -2.19 16.21
C ARG A 216 -41.49 -1.09 17.14
N ASN A 217 -41.29 -1.23 18.44
CA ASN A 217 -41.77 -0.25 19.43
C ASN A 217 -40.82 0.94 19.49
N LYS A 218 -39.52 0.66 19.54
CA LYS A 218 -38.48 1.70 19.61
C LYS A 218 -38.11 2.29 18.24
N LYS A 219 -38.45 1.60 17.16
CA LYS A 219 -38.08 1.93 15.78
C LYS A 219 -36.56 2.05 15.64
N GLU A 220 -35.85 1.04 16.15
CA GLU A 220 -34.40 0.95 16.07
C GLU A 220 -33.93 -0.49 15.85
N GLY A 221 -32.74 -0.66 15.28
CA GLY A 221 -32.08 -1.94 15.23
C GLY A 221 -31.52 -2.32 16.61
N VAL A 222 -31.68 -3.58 17.00
CA VAL A 222 -31.15 -4.13 18.24
C VAL A 222 -30.19 -5.28 17.93
N VAL A 223 -29.04 -5.28 18.59
CA VAL A 223 -28.10 -6.41 18.50
C VAL A 223 -28.65 -7.58 19.30
N LEU A 224 -28.70 -8.75 18.68
CA LEU A 224 -29.10 -9.99 19.34
C LEU A 224 -27.88 -10.83 19.75
N ARG A 225 -26.75 -10.67 19.05
CA ARG A 225 -25.51 -11.42 19.28
C ARG A 225 -24.26 -10.54 19.08
N GLU A 226 -23.84 -9.81 20.11
CA GLU A 226 -22.70 -8.87 20.03
C GLU A 226 -21.40 -9.56 19.60
N SER A 227 -21.11 -10.75 20.13
CA SER A 227 -19.88 -11.47 19.83
C SER A 227 -19.97 -12.36 18.57
N TYR A 228 -20.97 -12.16 17.70
CA TYR A 228 -21.23 -13.08 16.58
C TYR A 228 -20.03 -13.23 15.66
N PHE A 229 -19.29 -12.15 15.40
CA PHE A 229 -18.15 -12.16 14.48
C PHE A 229 -16.78 -12.34 15.14
N ILE A 230 -16.72 -12.34 16.47
CA ILE A 230 -15.47 -12.54 17.24
C ILE A 230 -15.32 -14.02 17.66
N LYS A 231 -16.43 -14.77 17.69
CA LYS A 231 -16.46 -16.16 18.12
C LYS A 231 -17.21 -17.03 17.12
N HIS A 232 -16.70 -18.23 16.91
CA HIS A 232 -17.35 -19.21 16.05
C HIS A 232 -18.76 -19.54 16.59
N PRO A 233 -19.85 -19.31 15.83
CA PRO A 233 -21.22 -19.37 16.35
C PRO A 233 -21.63 -20.72 16.96
N MET A 234 -21.05 -21.82 16.50
CA MET A 234 -21.33 -23.18 16.98
C MET A 234 -20.40 -23.66 18.11
N THR A 235 -19.11 -23.28 18.10
CA THR A 235 -18.11 -23.81 19.04
C THR A 235 -17.74 -22.81 20.13
N ASN A 236 -18.15 -21.54 19.99
CA ASN A 236 -17.87 -20.43 20.89
C ASN A 236 -16.37 -20.13 21.10
N LYS A 237 -15.49 -20.72 20.29
CA LYS A 237 -14.06 -20.40 20.28
C LYS A 237 -13.85 -19.00 19.70
N LYS A 238 -12.88 -18.26 20.26
CA LYS A 238 -12.42 -17.01 19.66
C LYS A 238 -11.85 -17.30 18.27
N ILE A 239 -12.13 -16.40 17.34
CA ILE A 239 -11.66 -16.46 15.96
C ILE A 239 -10.43 -15.57 15.78
N ASP A 240 -9.51 -16.00 14.92
CA ASP A 240 -8.47 -15.18 14.31
C ASP A 240 -8.61 -15.28 12.79
N TRP A 241 -8.76 -14.14 12.11
CA TRP A 241 -9.05 -14.13 10.67
C TRP A 241 -7.93 -14.79 9.85
N TYR A 242 -6.68 -14.55 10.23
CA TYR A 242 -5.54 -15.07 9.50
C TYR A 242 -5.47 -16.59 9.61
N THR A 243 -5.49 -17.14 10.84
CA THR A 243 -5.34 -18.59 11.06
C THR A 243 -6.57 -19.38 10.67
N ASP A 244 -7.76 -18.89 10.97
CA ASP A 244 -8.99 -19.67 10.81
C ASP A 244 -9.56 -19.61 9.39
N PHE A 245 -9.18 -18.60 8.58
CA PHE A 245 -9.75 -18.40 7.24
C PHE A 245 -8.71 -18.08 6.17
N TYR A 246 -7.91 -17.02 6.34
CA TYR A 246 -7.04 -16.51 5.27
C TYR A 246 -6.00 -17.56 4.84
N TYR A 247 -5.24 -18.16 5.77
CA TYR A 247 -4.20 -19.13 5.41
C TYR A 247 -4.74 -20.41 4.77
N LEU A 248 -5.90 -20.88 5.24
CA LEU A 248 -6.52 -22.08 4.67
C LEU A 248 -6.87 -21.87 3.19
N PHE A 249 -7.40 -20.69 2.87
CA PHE A 249 -7.68 -20.32 1.49
C PHE A 249 -6.40 -20.03 0.70
N LEU A 250 -5.42 -19.35 1.29
CA LEU A 250 -4.14 -19.06 0.68
C LEU A 250 -3.42 -20.34 0.24
N ASN A 251 -3.42 -21.38 1.06
CA ASN A 251 -2.84 -22.68 0.72
C ASN A 251 -3.61 -23.33 -0.44
N THR A 252 -4.95 -23.32 -0.37
CA THR A 252 -5.80 -23.85 -1.45
C THR A 252 -5.56 -23.14 -2.79
N TRP A 253 -5.44 -21.81 -2.76
CA TRP A 253 -5.12 -21.01 -3.93
C TRP A 253 -3.70 -21.27 -4.45
N THR A 254 -2.71 -21.36 -3.55
CA THR A 254 -1.32 -21.66 -3.89
C THR A 254 -1.21 -22.99 -4.62
N ASP A 255 -1.84 -24.04 -4.08
CA ASP A 255 -1.86 -25.38 -4.69
C ASP A 255 -2.55 -25.33 -6.07
N ARG A 256 -3.62 -24.53 -6.20
CA ARG A 256 -4.34 -24.39 -7.47
C ARG A 256 -3.48 -23.72 -8.54
N VAL A 257 -2.89 -22.56 -8.26
CA VAL A 257 -2.11 -21.81 -9.27
C VAL A 257 -0.84 -22.54 -9.66
N ARG A 258 -0.17 -23.21 -8.71
CA ARG A 258 1.04 -23.98 -8.99
C ARG A 258 0.74 -25.30 -9.68
N GLY A 259 -0.33 -26.00 -9.29
CA GLY A 259 -0.79 -27.20 -10.00
C GLY A 259 -1.19 -26.93 -11.46
N ALA A 260 -1.64 -25.69 -11.74
CA ALA A 260 -1.97 -25.20 -13.07
C ALA A 260 -0.77 -24.65 -13.86
N SER A 261 0.37 -24.42 -13.21
CA SER A 261 1.57 -23.85 -13.82
C SER A 261 2.84 -24.60 -13.39
N SER A 262 3.56 -24.11 -12.37
CA SER A 262 4.78 -24.74 -11.84
C SER A 262 5.01 -24.38 -10.36
N SER A 263 5.70 -25.24 -9.63
CA SER A 263 6.17 -24.99 -8.24
C SER A 263 7.16 -23.83 -8.14
N GLU A 264 7.86 -23.51 -9.25
CA GLU A 264 8.83 -22.42 -9.32
C GLU A 264 8.17 -21.04 -9.30
N LYS A 265 6.88 -20.94 -9.65
CA LYS A 265 6.17 -19.66 -9.64
C LYS A 265 6.02 -19.16 -8.20
N ILE A 266 6.47 -17.92 -8.00
CA ILE A 266 6.40 -17.23 -6.72
C ILE A 266 4.94 -16.93 -6.40
N VAL A 267 4.59 -17.00 -5.11
CA VAL A 267 3.33 -16.46 -4.61
C VAL A 267 3.59 -15.22 -3.78
N PHE A 268 2.99 -14.10 -4.18
CA PHE A 268 3.03 -12.85 -3.45
C PHE A 268 1.84 -12.81 -2.49
N VAL A 269 2.12 -12.47 -1.24
CA VAL A 269 1.12 -12.49 -0.16
C VAL A 269 1.19 -11.18 0.61
N GLU A 270 0.06 -10.49 0.65
CA GLU A 270 -0.12 -9.22 1.34
C GLU A 270 -0.96 -9.42 2.64
N PRO A 271 -0.64 -8.71 3.74
CA PRO A 271 -1.52 -8.63 4.92
C PRO A 271 -2.68 -7.66 4.68
N ILE A 272 -3.48 -7.36 5.71
CA ILE A 272 -4.32 -6.16 5.70
C ILE A 272 -3.41 -4.91 5.59
N PRO A 273 -3.78 -3.89 4.77
CA PRO A 273 -2.99 -2.67 4.64
C PRO A 273 -2.66 -2.00 5.98
N ASN A 274 -1.46 -1.42 6.07
CA ASN A 274 -0.92 -0.73 7.26
C ASN A 274 -0.66 -1.62 8.50
N GLU A 275 -0.96 -2.92 8.44
CA GLU A 275 -0.50 -3.86 9.45
C GLU A 275 1.00 -4.17 9.25
N PHE A 276 1.68 -4.52 10.35
CA PHE A 276 2.95 -5.23 10.21
C PHE A 276 2.65 -6.69 9.90
N CYS A 277 3.67 -7.42 9.40
CA CYS A 277 3.56 -8.86 9.20
C CYS A 277 3.00 -9.51 10.48
N PRO A 278 1.81 -10.14 10.43
CA PRO A 278 1.18 -10.65 11.63
C PRO A 278 2.01 -11.76 12.26
N ARG A 279 2.09 -11.78 13.59
CA ARG A 279 2.88 -12.79 14.32
C ARG A 279 2.36 -14.22 14.15
N SER A 280 1.14 -14.38 13.66
CA SER A 280 0.56 -15.67 13.32
C SER A 280 1.10 -16.26 12.01
N TRP A 281 1.86 -15.49 11.22
CA TRP A 281 2.57 -15.95 10.02
C TRP A 281 3.82 -16.73 10.47
N THR A 282 3.62 -18.00 10.83
CA THR A 282 4.66 -18.95 11.23
C THR A 282 5.04 -19.86 10.04
N PRO A 283 6.10 -20.69 10.13
CA PRO A 283 6.41 -21.71 9.11
C PRO A 283 5.23 -22.62 8.72
N GLU A 284 4.31 -22.89 9.63
CA GLU A 284 3.11 -23.70 9.40
C GLU A 284 1.96 -22.92 8.74
N HIS A 285 2.03 -21.59 8.78
CA HIS A 285 0.99 -20.66 8.33
C HIS A 285 1.46 -19.79 7.17
N GLN A 286 2.28 -20.37 6.29
CA GLN A 286 2.77 -19.69 5.11
C GLN A 286 2.98 -20.66 3.94
N PRO A 287 2.75 -20.24 2.69
CA PRO A 287 3.10 -21.06 1.54
C PRO A 287 4.62 -21.13 1.33
N GLN A 288 5.10 -22.23 0.76
CA GLN A 288 6.49 -22.32 0.29
C GLN A 288 6.74 -21.35 -0.87
N ASN A 289 8.00 -20.96 -1.10
CA ASN A 289 8.40 -20.07 -2.20
C ASN A 289 7.50 -18.81 -2.30
N MET A 290 7.28 -18.16 -1.16
CA MET A 290 6.48 -16.94 -1.05
C MET A 290 7.35 -15.69 -0.99
N VAL A 291 6.76 -14.58 -1.40
CA VAL A 291 7.28 -13.23 -1.19
C VAL A 291 6.25 -12.44 -0.40
N TYR A 292 6.70 -11.77 0.66
CA TYR A 292 5.85 -10.87 1.43
C TYR A 292 5.69 -9.55 0.66
N ALA A 293 4.45 -9.15 0.38
CA ALA A 293 4.13 -8.06 -0.54
C ALA A 293 3.30 -6.93 0.09
N PRO A 294 3.71 -6.32 1.22
CA PRO A 294 2.93 -5.25 1.86
C PRO A 294 2.92 -3.95 1.04
N HIS A 295 1.96 -3.08 1.33
CA HIS A 295 1.95 -1.71 0.79
C HIS A 295 2.56 -0.70 1.76
N TRP A 296 3.02 0.43 1.22
CA TRP A 296 3.43 1.56 2.02
C TRP A 296 3.01 2.90 1.39
N TYR A 297 2.32 3.71 2.19
CA TYR A 297 1.98 5.09 1.89
C TYR A 297 2.28 5.98 3.09
N ASP A 298 2.75 7.21 2.85
CA ASP A 298 2.75 8.22 3.92
C ASP A 298 1.31 8.68 4.18
N LEU A 299 0.67 8.05 5.17
CA LEU A 299 -0.75 8.26 5.48
C LEU A 299 -1.08 9.73 5.77
N ASN A 300 -0.14 10.50 6.31
CA ASN A 300 -0.35 11.93 6.54
C ASN A 300 -0.49 12.69 5.21
N THR A 301 0.45 12.49 4.28
CA THR A 301 0.41 13.09 2.93
C THR A 301 -0.77 12.58 2.12
N LEU A 302 -1.03 11.27 2.14
CA LEU A 302 -2.13 10.63 1.42
C LEU A 302 -3.48 11.21 1.85
N PHE A 303 -3.71 11.31 3.16
CA PHE A 303 -4.98 11.75 3.71
C PHE A 303 -5.20 13.28 3.55
N ALA A 304 -4.15 14.08 3.76
CA ALA A 304 -4.21 15.53 3.63
C ALA A 304 -4.10 16.02 2.18
N LYS A 305 -3.59 15.19 1.26
CA LYS A 305 -3.12 15.59 -0.07
C LYS A 305 -2.23 16.84 -0.03
N ALA A 306 -1.33 16.90 0.94
CA ALA A 306 -0.44 18.02 1.14
C ALA A 306 0.93 17.56 1.65
N PHE A 307 1.99 18.25 1.23
CA PHE A 307 3.35 17.98 1.68
C PHE A 307 4.14 19.28 1.80
N GLY A 308 4.98 19.36 2.83
CA GLY A 308 5.79 20.53 3.18
C GLY A 308 7.10 20.11 3.85
N ASP A 309 7.70 21.01 4.62
CA ASP A 309 8.92 20.70 5.39
C ASP A 309 8.67 19.88 6.66
N PHE A 310 7.41 19.62 7.01
CA PHE A 310 7.05 18.85 8.20
C PHE A 310 6.41 17.52 7.80
N SER A 311 7.00 16.41 8.27
CA SER A 311 6.45 15.07 8.08
C SER A 311 6.22 14.36 9.41
N VAL A 312 5.28 13.41 9.42
CA VAL A 312 4.80 12.74 10.62
C VAL A 312 4.94 11.23 10.47
N ASN A 313 5.50 10.57 11.48
CA ASN A 313 5.54 9.11 11.54
C ASN A 313 4.19 8.55 12.02
N VAL A 314 3.22 8.45 11.10
CA VAL A 314 1.87 7.93 11.41
C VAL A 314 1.94 6.47 11.87
N GLN A 315 2.82 5.66 11.26
CA GLN A 315 3.04 4.26 11.66
C GLN A 315 3.42 4.12 13.14
N GLY A 316 4.28 5.02 13.63
CA GLY A 316 4.69 5.09 15.03
C GLY A 316 3.59 5.63 15.94
N LEU A 317 2.93 6.73 15.56
CA LEU A 317 1.86 7.35 16.36
C LEU A 317 0.69 6.39 16.59
N SER A 318 0.24 5.68 15.56
CA SER A 318 -0.85 4.70 15.68
C SER A 318 -0.51 3.53 16.61
N ARG A 319 0.77 3.35 16.93
CA ARG A 319 1.31 2.33 17.85
C ARG A 319 1.84 2.92 19.16
N GLY A 320 1.42 4.14 19.52
CA GLY A 320 1.70 4.74 20.82
C GLY A 320 3.05 5.47 20.93
N MET A 321 3.70 5.80 19.81
CA MET A 321 4.92 6.62 19.83
C MET A 321 4.64 8.00 20.46
N PHE A 322 5.54 8.45 21.34
CA PHE A 322 5.45 9.79 21.92
C PHE A 322 5.54 10.86 20.81
N PRO A 323 4.60 11.83 20.73
CA PRO A 323 4.46 12.71 19.56
C PRO A 323 5.73 13.45 19.12
N LEU A 324 6.55 13.95 20.05
CA LEU A 324 7.78 14.67 19.69
C LEU A 324 8.84 13.76 19.02
N LYS A 325 8.72 12.44 19.13
CA LYS A 325 9.57 11.47 18.40
C LYS A 325 9.01 11.10 17.03
N ALA A 326 7.78 11.51 16.74
CA ALA A 326 7.11 11.24 15.48
C ALA A 326 7.19 12.41 14.49
N PHE A 327 7.76 13.54 14.88
CA PHE A 327 7.81 14.77 14.09
C PHE A 327 9.18 14.97 13.47
N TYR A 328 9.21 15.18 12.15
CA TYR A 328 10.43 15.30 11.37
C TYR A 328 10.41 16.59 10.55
N TRP A 329 11.55 17.27 10.46
CA TRP A 329 11.70 18.55 9.77
C TRP A 329 12.67 18.48 8.58
N GLY A 330 12.31 19.16 7.50
CA GLY A 330 13.08 19.30 6.28
C GLY A 330 13.14 18.03 5.44
N GLN A 331 13.80 18.11 4.29
CA GLN A 331 13.96 16.96 3.40
C GLN A 331 14.77 15.83 4.05
N ARG A 332 15.77 16.17 4.87
CA ARG A 332 16.51 15.17 5.65
C ARG A 332 15.58 14.43 6.60
N GLY A 333 14.74 15.16 7.34
CA GLY A 333 13.77 14.56 8.26
C GLY A 333 12.78 13.65 7.55
N ALA A 334 12.27 14.04 6.38
CA ALA A 334 11.38 13.20 5.58
C ALA A 334 12.07 11.89 5.12
N ARG A 335 13.31 11.97 4.62
CA ARG A 335 14.12 10.79 4.26
C ARG A 335 14.30 9.87 5.47
N ASP A 336 14.63 10.42 6.64
CA ASP A 336 14.85 9.66 7.88
C ASP A 336 13.55 8.99 8.39
N ASN A 337 12.44 9.72 8.36
CA ASN A 337 11.11 9.23 8.72
C ASN A 337 10.71 8.04 7.87
N PHE A 338 10.74 8.19 6.55
CA PHE A 338 10.29 7.15 5.64
C PHE A 338 11.22 5.92 5.68
N SER A 339 12.54 6.15 5.78
CA SER A 339 13.52 5.06 5.95
C SER A 339 13.26 4.24 7.21
N LEU A 340 12.92 4.89 8.33
CA LEU A 340 12.54 4.18 9.55
C LEU A 340 11.28 3.33 9.35
N GLN A 341 10.23 3.90 8.74
CA GLN A 341 8.95 3.21 8.56
C GLN A 341 9.05 2.01 7.60
N ILE A 342 9.74 2.16 6.47
CA ILE A 342 9.93 1.08 5.49
C ILE A 342 10.84 -0.01 6.07
N ARG A 343 11.93 0.37 6.76
CA ARG A 343 12.78 -0.61 7.46
C ARG A 343 11.97 -1.42 8.47
N ASN A 344 11.10 -0.78 9.25
CA ASN A 344 10.28 -1.50 10.23
C ASN A 344 9.40 -2.56 9.54
N ILE A 345 8.82 -2.28 8.37
CA ILE A 345 8.00 -3.26 7.63
C ILE A 345 8.81 -4.51 7.29
N ALA A 346 10.00 -4.35 6.70
CA ALA A 346 10.86 -5.48 6.36
C ALA A 346 11.36 -6.24 7.60
N GLU A 347 11.75 -5.52 8.66
CA GLU A 347 12.21 -6.14 9.91
C GLU A 347 11.10 -6.91 10.64
N GLU A 348 9.86 -6.43 10.64
CA GLU A 348 8.72 -7.16 11.23
C GLU A 348 8.34 -8.39 10.40
N ALA A 349 8.52 -8.33 9.07
CA ALA A 349 8.40 -9.49 8.20
C ALA A 349 9.44 -10.55 8.57
N TYR A 350 10.71 -10.17 8.70
CA TYR A 350 11.79 -11.07 9.11
C TYR A 350 11.57 -11.70 10.48
N ARG A 351 11.01 -10.96 11.45
CA ARG A 351 10.68 -11.49 12.78
C ARG A 351 9.60 -12.56 12.75
N SER A 352 8.64 -12.45 11.85
CA SER A 352 7.52 -13.40 11.76
C SER A 352 7.86 -14.58 10.84
N LEU A 353 8.39 -14.28 9.65
CA LEU A 353 8.57 -15.24 8.55
C LEU A 353 9.97 -15.85 8.45
N GLY A 354 10.95 -15.30 9.18
CA GLY A 354 12.36 -15.59 8.93
C GLY A 354 12.84 -14.94 7.63
N GLU A 355 13.85 -15.52 6.99
CA GLU A 355 14.44 -14.97 5.76
C GLU A 355 13.52 -15.24 4.56
N LYS A 356 12.62 -14.29 4.28
CA LYS A 356 11.77 -14.27 3.08
C LYS A 356 11.96 -12.96 2.30
N PRO A 357 11.90 -12.97 0.96
CA PRO A 357 11.96 -11.73 0.21
C PRO A 357 10.76 -10.84 0.54
N VAL A 358 11.00 -9.53 0.56
CA VAL A 358 10.00 -8.49 0.77
C VAL A 358 9.98 -7.59 -0.46
N ILE A 359 8.80 -7.38 -1.02
CA ILE A 359 8.54 -6.39 -2.05
C ILE A 359 7.48 -5.43 -1.52
N ILE A 360 7.67 -4.12 -1.66
CA ILE A 360 6.60 -3.17 -1.38
C ILE A 360 5.66 -3.19 -2.60
N GLY A 361 4.58 -3.96 -2.50
CA GLY A 361 3.64 -4.25 -3.60
C GLY A 361 2.92 -3.01 -4.15
N GLU A 362 2.84 -1.96 -3.34
CA GLU A 362 2.30 -0.68 -3.76
C GLU A 362 2.87 0.45 -2.91
N CYS A 363 3.33 1.51 -3.57
CA CYS A 363 3.72 2.76 -2.92
C CYS A 363 3.65 3.92 -3.91
N GLY A 364 3.33 5.12 -3.45
CA GLY A 364 3.10 6.23 -4.36
C GLY A 364 2.83 7.55 -3.65
N ILE A 365 2.65 8.59 -4.45
CA ILE A 365 2.32 9.93 -3.97
C ILE A 365 1.20 10.50 -4.82
N PRO A 366 0.31 11.33 -4.26
CA PRO A 366 -0.57 12.14 -5.09
C PRO A 366 0.30 13.11 -5.91
N MET A 367 -0.06 13.32 -7.16
CA MET A 367 0.48 14.39 -7.99
C MET A 367 -0.29 15.69 -7.77
N ASP A 368 -1.57 15.60 -7.35
CA ASP A 368 -2.44 16.74 -7.00
C ASP A 368 -2.19 17.30 -5.59
N LEU A 369 -0.97 17.10 -5.05
CA LEU A 369 -0.55 17.67 -3.77
C LEU A 369 -0.68 19.18 -3.75
N ASN A 370 -0.92 19.71 -2.54
CA ASN A 370 -0.97 21.15 -2.29
C ASN A 370 -1.97 21.85 -3.21
N LYS A 371 -3.17 21.25 -3.34
CA LYS A 371 -4.26 21.73 -4.20
C LYS A 371 -3.94 21.75 -5.70
N GLY A 372 -2.96 20.96 -6.14
CA GLY A 372 -2.59 20.87 -7.56
C GLY A 372 -1.81 22.08 -8.08
N GLU A 373 -1.20 22.89 -7.21
CA GLU A 373 -0.42 24.09 -7.60
C GLU A 373 0.62 23.81 -8.70
N ALA A 374 1.27 22.64 -8.65
CA ALA A 374 2.26 22.21 -9.64
C ALA A 374 1.67 22.06 -11.06
N PHE A 375 0.37 21.80 -11.20
CA PHE A 375 -0.27 21.65 -12.51
C PHE A 375 -0.40 22.98 -13.24
N GLU A 376 -0.49 24.09 -12.50
CA GLU A 376 -0.59 25.44 -13.03
C GLU A 376 0.78 26.11 -13.19
N THR A 377 1.66 25.92 -12.20
CA THR A 377 2.95 26.61 -12.10
C THR A 377 4.10 25.88 -12.78
N ASP A 378 3.94 24.57 -13.02
CA ASP A 378 5.01 23.64 -13.40
C ASP A 378 6.16 23.55 -12.35
N ASP A 379 5.94 24.03 -11.13
CA ASP A 379 6.84 23.82 -10.00
C ASP A 379 6.46 22.54 -9.24
N TRP A 380 7.18 21.46 -9.55
CA TRP A 380 6.98 20.14 -8.98
C TRP A 380 7.81 19.85 -7.73
N LYS A 381 8.36 20.89 -7.08
CA LYS A 381 9.28 20.74 -5.94
C LYS A 381 8.77 19.78 -4.87
N TRP A 382 7.51 19.90 -4.46
CA TRP A 382 6.96 19.11 -3.35
C TRP A 382 6.77 17.64 -3.72
N GLN A 383 6.25 17.37 -4.91
CA GLN A 383 6.10 16.04 -5.49
C GLN A 383 7.48 15.36 -5.66
N MET A 384 8.46 16.09 -6.18
CA MET A 384 9.84 15.58 -6.30
C MET A 384 10.44 15.24 -4.94
N ARG A 385 10.22 16.08 -3.92
CA ARG A 385 10.75 15.89 -2.56
C ARG A 385 10.13 14.68 -1.85
N VAL A 386 8.81 14.53 -1.88
CA VAL A 386 8.15 13.39 -1.21
C VAL A 386 8.44 12.07 -1.94
N MET A 387 8.46 12.06 -3.29
CA MET A 387 8.92 10.91 -4.07
C MET A 387 10.38 10.55 -3.74
N ASP A 388 11.28 11.54 -3.67
CA ASP A 388 12.68 11.32 -3.32
C ASP A 388 12.83 10.69 -1.93
N ALA A 389 12.11 11.20 -0.92
CA ALA A 389 12.16 10.63 0.42
C ALA A 389 11.72 9.16 0.44
N MET A 390 10.66 8.81 -0.31
CA MET A 390 10.15 7.45 -0.40
C MET A 390 11.13 6.53 -1.12
N MET A 391 11.60 6.93 -2.31
CA MET A 391 12.54 6.15 -3.11
C MET A 391 13.86 5.92 -2.38
N THR A 392 14.40 6.94 -1.71
CA THR A 392 15.62 6.81 -0.87
C THR A 392 15.41 5.85 0.29
N ALA A 393 14.21 5.80 0.88
CA ALA A 393 13.89 4.86 1.95
C ALA A 393 13.80 3.40 1.45
N LEU A 394 13.16 3.18 0.29
CA LEU A 394 13.06 1.87 -0.36
C LEU A 394 14.45 1.34 -0.75
N GLU A 395 15.26 2.18 -1.40
CA GLU A 395 16.65 1.91 -1.76
C GLU A 395 17.51 1.57 -0.53
N GLY A 396 17.39 2.37 0.54
CA GLY A 396 18.14 2.18 1.77
C GLY A 396 17.76 0.88 2.50
N ALA A 397 16.53 0.40 2.31
CA ALA A 397 16.06 -0.87 2.83
C ALA A 397 16.36 -2.06 1.90
N LEU A 398 16.86 -1.83 0.68
CA LEU A 398 17.15 -2.84 -0.33
C LEU A 398 15.95 -3.75 -0.65
N VAL A 399 14.74 -3.19 -0.58
CA VAL A 399 13.50 -3.89 -0.93
C VAL A 399 13.10 -3.56 -2.36
N GLY A 400 12.54 -4.56 -3.06
CA GLY A 400 11.85 -4.30 -4.34
C GLY A 400 10.58 -3.48 -4.09
N PHE A 401 10.07 -2.81 -5.12
CA PHE A 401 8.81 -2.07 -5.01
C PHE A 401 8.12 -1.89 -6.35
N THR A 402 6.84 -1.56 -6.29
CA THR A 402 6.00 -1.20 -7.43
C THR A 402 5.34 0.14 -7.15
N LEU A 403 5.58 1.11 -8.05
CA LEU A 403 5.04 2.47 -7.90
C LEU A 403 3.60 2.54 -8.36
N TRP A 404 2.73 3.09 -7.50
CA TRP A 404 1.37 3.51 -7.83
C TRP A 404 1.38 4.96 -8.31
N ASN A 405 1.11 5.24 -9.60
CA ASN A 405 0.96 4.24 -10.66
C ASN A 405 1.48 4.71 -12.02
N TYR A 406 1.44 3.81 -12.99
CA TYR A 406 1.47 4.17 -14.40
C TYR A 406 0.08 3.96 -14.99
N ASN A 407 -0.66 5.06 -15.21
CA ASN A 407 -1.93 5.06 -15.91
C ASN A 407 -1.78 5.92 -17.18
N PRO A 408 -1.80 5.31 -18.38
CA PRO A 408 -1.57 6.03 -19.63
C PRO A 408 -2.71 7.00 -20.00
N ASP A 409 -3.89 6.84 -19.39
CA ASP A 409 -5.04 7.72 -19.59
C ASP A 409 -5.10 8.84 -18.55
N ASN A 410 -4.22 8.83 -17.55
CA ASN A 410 -4.22 9.85 -16.50
C ASN A 410 -3.87 11.24 -17.08
N ASP A 411 -4.54 12.28 -16.58
CA ASP A 411 -4.18 13.66 -16.89
C ASP A 411 -4.23 14.58 -15.65
N ASP A 412 -3.64 15.77 -15.79
CA ASP A 412 -3.53 16.75 -14.69
C ASP A 412 -4.90 17.21 -14.14
N GLN A 413 -5.94 17.19 -14.96
CA GLN A 413 -7.27 17.70 -14.61
C GLN A 413 -8.16 16.61 -14.00
N ARG A 414 -8.22 15.43 -14.64
CA ARG A 414 -9.14 14.34 -14.28
C ARG A 414 -8.49 13.31 -13.38
N GLY A 415 -7.16 13.26 -13.31
CA GLY A 415 -6.48 12.18 -12.62
C GLY A 415 -6.73 10.86 -13.37
N ASP A 416 -7.13 9.83 -12.66
CA ASP A 416 -7.29 8.45 -13.16
C ASP A 416 -8.62 8.18 -13.89
N ASP A 417 -9.50 9.17 -13.99
CA ASP A 417 -10.86 9.09 -14.57
C ASP A 417 -11.75 8.02 -13.89
N TRP A 418 -11.41 7.62 -12.65
CA TRP A 418 -12.09 6.52 -11.97
C TRP A 418 -12.61 6.86 -10.57
N ASN A 419 -11.79 7.36 -9.64
CA ASN A 419 -12.23 7.63 -8.26
C ASN A 419 -11.77 8.99 -7.71
N GLY A 420 -11.20 9.84 -8.58
CA GLY A 420 -10.64 11.13 -8.22
C GLY A 420 -9.18 11.08 -7.78
N GLU A 421 -8.51 9.96 -7.96
CA GLU A 421 -7.09 9.82 -7.70
C GLU A 421 -6.23 10.40 -8.82
N ASN A 422 -5.11 10.99 -8.43
CA ASN A 422 -4.11 11.46 -9.38
C ASN A 422 -2.73 11.02 -8.87
N PHE A 423 -2.44 9.72 -9.00
CA PHE A 423 -1.19 9.11 -8.53
C PHE A 423 -0.17 8.88 -9.62
N SER A 424 -0.60 8.94 -10.89
CA SER A 424 0.30 8.49 -11.94
C SER A 424 1.54 9.35 -12.04
N TRP A 425 2.72 8.79 -12.23
CA TRP A 425 3.87 9.63 -12.61
C TRP A 425 3.80 10.05 -14.08
N PHE A 426 2.81 9.59 -14.85
CA PHE A 426 2.59 9.95 -16.25
C PHE A 426 1.33 10.79 -16.43
N SER A 427 1.34 11.77 -17.33
CA SER A 427 0.18 12.58 -17.73
C SER A 427 0.06 12.62 -19.25
N ARG A 428 -1.05 12.10 -19.78
CA ARG A 428 -1.34 12.02 -21.21
C ARG A 428 -1.31 13.40 -21.87
N ARG A 429 -1.77 14.43 -21.17
CA ARG A 429 -1.76 15.83 -21.65
C ARG A 429 -0.35 16.35 -21.91
N ARG A 430 0.65 15.81 -21.22
CA ARG A 430 2.06 16.20 -21.31
C ARG A 430 2.86 15.33 -22.27
N ALA A 431 2.26 14.27 -22.81
CA ALA A 431 2.89 13.36 -23.74
C ALA A 431 2.88 13.89 -25.17
N LEU A 432 3.84 13.45 -25.98
CA LEU A 432 3.80 13.67 -27.42
C LEU A 432 2.73 12.78 -28.07
N ILE A 433 2.21 13.24 -29.19
CA ILE A 433 1.35 12.39 -30.04
C ILE A 433 2.20 11.26 -30.66
N PRO A 434 1.63 10.08 -30.93
CA PRO A 434 2.40 8.93 -31.42
C PRO A 434 3.24 9.18 -32.66
N SER A 435 2.79 10.05 -33.57
CA SER A 435 3.53 10.39 -34.80
C SER A 435 4.82 11.20 -34.57
N LEU A 436 5.06 11.69 -33.36
CA LEU A 436 6.26 12.42 -32.96
C LEU A 436 7.16 11.60 -32.01
N LEU A 437 6.81 10.35 -31.73
CA LEU A 437 7.60 9.48 -30.86
C LEU A 437 8.64 8.73 -31.68
N ASP A 438 9.89 8.82 -31.24
CA ASP A 438 10.92 7.83 -31.57
C ASP A 438 10.76 6.63 -30.64
N TYR A 439 10.91 5.41 -31.18
CA TYR A 439 10.68 4.15 -30.45
C TYR A 439 11.98 3.46 -29.99
N GLU A 440 13.13 4.12 -30.17
CA GLU A 440 14.38 3.61 -29.60
C GLU A 440 14.38 3.78 -28.08
N GLN A 441 14.88 2.78 -27.34
CA GLN A 441 14.81 2.74 -25.87
C GLN A 441 15.45 3.96 -25.17
N SER A 442 16.45 4.58 -25.78
CA SER A 442 17.15 5.75 -25.27
C SER A 442 16.60 7.07 -25.81
N ALA A 443 15.51 7.05 -26.58
CA ALA A 443 14.95 8.25 -27.18
C ALA A 443 14.32 9.16 -26.11
N PRO A 444 14.75 10.43 -26.00
CA PRO A 444 14.18 11.38 -25.05
C PRO A 444 12.68 11.65 -25.26
N THR A 445 12.16 11.38 -26.47
CA THR A 445 10.73 11.52 -26.78
C THR A 445 9.85 10.57 -25.96
N LEU A 446 10.40 9.45 -25.48
CA LEU A 446 9.68 8.49 -24.64
C LEU A 446 9.45 9.01 -23.21
N ASP A 447 10.26 9.97 -22.76
CA ASP A 447 10.11 10.61 -21.45
C ASP A 447 9.00 11.66 -21.43
N ASN A 448 8.51 12.10 -22.60
CA ASN A 448 7.40 13.04 -22.68
C ASN A 448 6.12 12.46 -22.06
N GLY A 449 5.48 13.25 -21.21
CA GLY A 449 4.36 12.81 -20.38
C GLY A 449 4.77 12.43 -18.98
N GLY A 450 6.05 12.10 -18.76
CA GLY A 450 6.61 11.88 -17.44
C GLY A 450 6.55 13.13 -16.56
N ARG A 451 6.12 12.95 -15.32
CA ARG A 451 6.16 13.92 -14.23
C ARG A 451 7.28 13.51 -13.30
N ILE A 452 7.99 14.49 -12.73
CA ILE A 452 9.00 14.28 -11.67
C ILE A 452 10.05 13.18 -11.94
N LEU A 453 10.41 12.94 -13.21
CA LEU A 453 11.32 11.84 -13.61
C LEU A 453 12.67 11.88 -12.88
N ARG A 454 13.13 13.05 -12.45
CA ARG A 454 14.31 13.22 -11.59
C ARG A 454 14.24 12.38 -10.31
N SER A 455 13.07 12.23 -9.71
CA SER A 455 12.88 11.43 -8.50
C SER A 455 12.48 9.98 -8.80
N VAL A 456 11.82 9.71 -9.94
CA VAL A 456 11.31 8.38 -10.32
C VAL A 456 12.36 7.52 -11.01
N VAL A 457 13.08 8.07 -11.99
CA VAL A 457 14.03 7.34 -12.85
C VAL A 457 15.42 7.40 -12.24
N ARG A 458 15.80 6.33 -11.52
CA ARG A 458 17.02 6.27 -10.71
C ARG A 458 17.90 5.09 -11.10
N PRO A 459 19.23 5.17 -10.91
CA PRO A 459 20.09 4.00 -10.99
C PRO A 459 19.70 2.96 -9.94
N TYR A 460 19.82 1.67 -10.27
CA TYR A 460 19.65 0.60 -9.29
C TYR A 460 20.39 -0.68 -9.72
N PRO A 461 20.86 -1.51 -8.78
CA PRO A 461 21.53 -2.77 -9.08
C PRO A 461 20.52 -3.83 -9.53
N ALA A 462 20.25 -3.88 -10.84
CA ALA A 462 19.24 -4.75 -11.43
C ALA A 462 19.57 -6.25 -11.31
N LYS A 463 20.85 -6.61 -11.44
CA LYS A 463 21.35 -7.98 -11.18
C LYS A 463 22.68 -7.91 -10.45
N THR A 464 22.78 -8.56 -9.29
CA THR A 464 24.01 -8.52 -8.49
C THR A 464 24.68 -9.88 -8.46
N ALA A 465 25.97 -9.93 -8.78
CA ALA A 465 26.82 -11.10 -8.56
C ALA A 465 27.23 -11.21 -7.08
N GLY A 466 26.23 -11.36 -6.20
CA GLY A 466 26.40 -11.38 -4.75
C GLY A 466 25.19 -10.82 -4.02
N ILE A 467 25.33 -10.62 -2.71
CA ILE A 467 24.28 -10.15 -1.81
C ILE A 467 24.43 -8.64 -1.63
N PRO A 468 23.43 -7.82 -2.03
CA PRO A 468 23.42 -6.39 -1.75
C PRO A 468 23.58 -6.10 -0.26
N LEU A 469 24.49 -5.19 0.08
CA LEU A 469 24.73 -4.75 1.46
C LEU A 469 24.30 -3.31 1.70
N LYS A 470 24.45 -2.45 0.70
CA LYS A 470 24.07 -1.04 0.78
C LYS A 470 23.96 -0.44 -0.60
N PHE A 471 22.92 0.35 -0.82
CA PHE A 471 22.78 1.23 -1.98
C PHE A 471 22.43 2.63 -1.50
N SER A 472 22.89 3.66 -2.22
CA SER A 472 22.51 5.04 -1.96
C SER A 472 22.60 5.85 -3.24
N TYR A 473 21.59 6.65 -3.55
CA TYR A 473 21.57 7.59 -4.67
C TYR A 473 21.23 9.00 -4.19
N GLU A 474 21.93 10.01 -4.73
CA GLU A 474 21.61 11.43 -4.48
C GLU A 474 21.05 12.09 -5.74
N VAL A 475 19.76 12.41 -5.69
CA VAL A 475 19.01 13.00 -6.81
C VAL A 475 19.58 14.34 -7.29
N ASN A 476 20.22 15.14 -6.43
CA ASN A 476 20.74 16.45 -6.83
C ASN A 476 22.07 16.38 -7.59
N THR A 477 22.86 15.32 -7.41
CA THR A 477 24.18 15.19 -8.05
C THR A 477 24.22 14.09 -9.10
N GLY A 478 23.36 13.08 -8.97
CA GLY A 478 23.41 11.85 -9.76
C GLY A 478 24.40 10.82 -9.23
N ASP A 479 25.05 11.12 -8.11
CA ASP A 479 26.05 10.23 -7.52
C ASP A 479 25.34 9.04 -6.85
N PHE A 480 25.88 7.84 -7.01
CA PHE A 480 25.45 6.67 -6.25
C PHE A 480 26.63 5.84 -5.74
N SER A 481 26.38 5.10 -4.66
CA SER A 481 27.30 4.09 -4.13
C SER A 481 26.59 2.76 -3.98
N PHE A 482 27.29 1.67 -4.29
CA PHE A 482 26.75 0.32 -4.14
C PHE A 482 27.80 -0.62 -3.53
N LYS A 483 27.38 -1.43 -2.55
CA LYS A 483 28.20 -2.46 -1.91
C LYS A 483 27.47 -3.78 -1.92
N TRP A 484 28.19 -4.85 -2.25
CA TRP A 484 27.68 -6.22 -2.20
C TRP A 484 28.79 -7.17 -1.74
N VAL A 485 28.39 -8.35 -1.27
CA VAL A 485 29.30 -9.39 -0.78
C VAL A 485 29.11 -10.68 -1.54
N VAL A 486 30.22 -11.36 -1.83
CA VAL A 486 30.21 -12.72 -2.35
C VAL A 486 29.73 -13.65 -1.23
N PRO A 487 28.69 -14.47 -1.45
CA PRO A 487 28.18 -15.38 -0.43
C PRO A 487 29.26 -16.31 0.15
N GLY A 488 29.16 -16.62 1.43
CA GLY A 488 30.04 -17.56 2.13
C GLY A 488 29.35 -18.86 2.57
N ALA A 489 30.12 -19.75 3.22
CA ALA A 489 29.61 -20.98 3.84
C ALA A 489 29.66 -20.89 5.38
N GLY A 490 28.58 -21.24 6.08
CA GLY A 490 28.50 -21.29 7.55
C GLY A 490 27.09 -21.02 8.11
N SER A 491 26.93 -20.97 9.45
CA SER A 491 25.65 -20.60 10.10
C SER A 491 25.61 -19.11 10.45
N GLY A 492 24.60 -18.40 9.90
CA GLY A 492 24.49 -16.95 9.97
C GLY A 492 23.70 -16.44 11.17
N GLY A 493 23.80 -15.14 11.45
CA GLY A 493 22.85 -14.44 12.33
C GLY A 493 21.47 -14.29 11.67
N GLY A 494 20.46 -13.89 12.45
CA GLY A 494 19.10 -13.72 11.94
C GLY A 494 18.97 -12.66 10.83
N PRO A 495 17.95 -12.77 9.96
CA PRO A 495 17.72 -11.82 8.87
C PRO A 495 17.45 -10.40 9.38
N SER A 496 18.08 -9.41 8.74
CA SER A 496 17.90 -7.98 9.00
C SER A 496 18.23 -7.18 7.75
N VAL A 497 17.53 -6.06 7.56
CA VAL A 497 17.81 -5.09 6.49
C VAL A 497 19.24 -4.56 6.58
N SER A 498 19.73 -4.31 7.79
CA SER A 498 21.07 -3.71 8.00
C SER A 498 22.20 -4.74 7.95
N ASN A 499 21.87 -6.03 8.11
CA ASN A 499 22.84 -7.11 8.07
C ASN A 499 22.17 -8.36 7.47
N PRO A 500 22.03 -8.41 6.13
CA PRO A 500 21.39 -9.54 5.48
C PRO A 500 22.21 -10.82 5.71
N PRO A 501 21.55 -11.99 5.75
CA PRO A 501 22.25 -13.28 5.84
C PRO A 501 23.22 -13.43 4.66
N ARG A 502 24.42 -13.93 4.95
CA ARG A 502 25.53 -14.01 3.97
C ARG A 502 25.87 -15.44 3.58
N LEU A 503 25.16 -16.40 4.14
CA LEU A 503 25.48 -17.82 4.12
C LEU A 503 24.25 -18.57 3.59
N ASP A 504 24.46 -19.79 3.09
CA ASP A 504 23.41 -20.64 2.51
C ASP A 504 22.71 -20.08 1.25
N HIS A 505 23.33 -19.09 0.59
CA HIS A 505 22.91 -18.61 -0.73
C HIS A 505 23.43 -19.51 -1.85
N PRO A 506 22.74 -19.60 -3.00
CA PRO A 506 23.21 -20.33 -4.16
C PRO A 506 24.59 -19.86 -4.63
N THR A 507 25.39 -20.80 -5.15
CA THR A 507 26.69 -20.47 -5.77
C THR A 507 26.49 -19.47 -6.90
N LEU A 508 27.33 -18.43 -6.95
CA LEU A 508 27.31 -17.46 -8.03
C LEU A 508 27.55 -18.13 -9.38
N THR A 509 26.66 -17.87 -10.34
CA THR A 509 26.77 -18.36 -11.73
C THR A 509 27.43 -17.34 -12.66
N SER A 510 27.67 -16.12 -12.18
CA SER A 510 28.27 -15.01 -12.91
C SER A 510 29.09 -14.14 -11.96
N SER A 511 30.15 -13.53 -12.47
CA SER A 511 30.91 -12.46 -11.80
C SER A 511 30.53 -11.07 -12.26
N THR A 512 29.46 -10.95 -13.06
CA THR A 512 29.00 -9.69 -13.63
C THR A 512 27.80 -9.16 -12.85
N THR A 513 27.93 -7.96 -12.32
CA THR A 513 26.84 -7.16 -11.78
C THR A 513 26.36 -6.18 -12.85
N GLU A 514 25.05 -6.08 -13.04
CA GLU A 514 24.37 -5.17 -13.96
C GLU A 514 23.63 -4.11 -13.16
N ILE A 515 24.01 -2.85 -13.34
CA ILE A 515 23.38 -1.69 -12.69
C ILE A 515 22.65 -0.91 -13.76
N PHE A 516 21.33 -0.78 -13.64
CA PHE A 516 20.59 0.16 -14.50
C PHE A 516 21.12 1.56 -14.23
N LEU A 517 21.54 2.25 -15.28
CA LEU A 517 22.07 3.60 -15.23
C LEU A 517 21.41 4.40 -16.36
N PRO A 518 20.33 5.15 -16.05
CA PRO A 518 19.45 5.73 -17.06
C PRO A 518 20.17 6.76 -17.91
N SER A 519 20.03 6.63 -19.24
CA SER A 519 20.55 7.59 -20.21
C SER A 519 20.00 9.00 -19.95
N PHE A 520 18.75 9.10 -19.49
CA PHE A 520 18.10 10.35 -19.06
C PHE A 520 18.96 11.23 -18.13
N ILE A 521 19.76 10.62 -17.24
CA ILE A 521 20.65 11.38 -16.34
C ILE A 521 22.11 11.41 -16.80
N THR A 522 22.55 10.49 -17.65
CA THR A 522 23.95 10.44 -18.11
C THR A 522 24.18 11.17 -19.42
N HIS A 523 23.13 11.43 -20.20
CA HIS A 523 23.23 11.98 -21.54
C HIS A 523 24.00 13.30 -21.56
N GLY A 524 24.96 13.42 -22.47
CA GLY A 524 25.83 14.59 -22.59
C GLY A 524 26.90 14.73 -21.48
N GLY A 525 26.97 13.79 -20.55
CA GLY A 525 27.96 13.74 -19.47
C GLY A 525 28.89 12.52 -19.55
N LYS A 526 29.96 12.54 -18.74
CA LYS A 526 30.85 11.39 -18.55
C LYS A 526 30.49 10.67 -17.25
N VAL A 527 30.34 9.35 -17.33
CA VAL A 527 30.22 8.46 -16.17
C VAL A 527 31.62 8.21 -15.59
N ILE A 528 31.82 8.54 -14.33
CA ILE A 528 33.08 8.31 -13.61
C ILE A 528 32.87 7.27 -12.52
N VAL A 529 33.58 6.15 -12.65
CA VAL A 529 33.54 5.01 -11.73
C VAL A 529 34.79 5.00 -10.85
N ARG A 530 34.61 4.78 -9.54
CA ARG A 530 35.66 4.65 -8.52
C ARG A 530 35.31 3.51 -7.54
N GLY A 531 36.25 3.16 -6.67
CA GLY A 531 36.05 2.19 -5.58
C GLY A 531 36.32 0.72 -5.95
N LEU A 532 36.28 0.38 -7.25
CA LEU A 532 36.59 -0.96 -7.75
C LEU A 532 38.06 -1.34 -7.53
N HIS A 533 38.32 -2.65 -7.38
CA HIS A 533 39.69 -3.17 -7.32
C HIS A 533 40.40 -2.95 -8.67
N PRO A 534 41.73 -2.76 -8.73
CA PRO A 534 42.45 -2.58 -10.00
C PRO A 534 42.25 -3.68 -11.05
N ASP A 535 41.96 -4.89 -10.60
CA ASP A 535 41.70 -6.05 -11.49
C ASP A 535 40.23 -6.20 -11.90
N ASP A 536 39.32 -5.46 -11.27
CA ASP A 536 37.91 -5.42 -11.65
C ASP A 536 37.74 -4.55 -12.90
N LYS A 537 36.72 -4.86 -13.71
CA LYS A 537 36.44 -4.15 -14.96
C LYS A 537 35.03 -3.57 -14.93
N TYR A 538 34.83 -2.47 -15.65
CA TYR A 538 33.50 -1.92 -15.87
C TYR A 538 33.31 -1.44 -17.30
N HIS A 539 32.06 -1.40 -17.75
CA HIS A 539 31.66 -0.84 -19.03
C HIS A 539 30.24 -0.27 -18.91
N TYR A 540 30.06 0.99 -19.31
CA TYR A 540 28.73 1.58 -19.43
C TYR A 540 28.26 1.52 -20.88
N ASP A 541 27.14 0.85 -21.11
CA ASP A 541 26.42 0.81 -22.37
C ASP A 541 25.21 1.74 -22.26
N GLU A 542 25.32 2.94 -22.87
CA GLU A 542 24.28 3.98 -22.79
C GLU A 542 23.00 3.57 -23.52
N LEU A 543 23.10 2.84 -24.65
CA LEU A 543 21.93 2.38 -25.40
C LEU A 543 21.13 1.35 -24.61
N ARG A 544 21.83 0.47 -23.89
CA ARG A 544 21.20 -0.47 -22.95
C ARG A 544 20.90 0.15 -21.59
N GLN A 545 21.32 1.39 -21.34
CA GLN A 545 21.19 2.07 -20.06
C GLN A 545 21.71 1.23 -18.88
N THR A 546 22.84 0.54 -19.09
CA THR A 546 23.36 -0.45 -18.15
C THR A 546 24.86 -0.28 -17.92
N LEU A 547 25.26 -0.17 -16.66
CA LEU A 547 26.65 -0.25 -16.21
C LEU A 547 26.96 -1.68 -15.78
N PHE A 548 27.83 -2.34 -16.53
CA PHE A 548 28.35 -3.67 -16.23
C PHE A 548 29.60 -3.56 -15.36
N VAL A 549 29.67 -4.36 -14.31
CA VAL A 549 30.84 -4.48 -13.42
C VAL A 549 31.23 -5.95 -13.31
N VAL A 550 32.45 -6.29 -13.70
CA VAL A 550 32.99 -7.66 -13.66
C VAL A 550 34.04 -7.75 -12.57
N THR A 551 33.76 -8.53 -11.53
CA THR A 551 34.65 -8.73 -10.39
C THR A 551 35.63 -9.88 -10.64
N LYS A 552 36.91 -9.66 -10.31
CA LYS A 552 37.96 -10.68 -10.50
C LYS A 552 38.04 -11.66 -9.34
N ASP A 553 38.00 -11.12 -8.12
CA ASP A 553 38.07 -11.88 -6.87
C ASP A 553 36.65 -12.19 -6.40
N ASN A 554 36.19 -13.43 -6.61
CA ASN A 554 34.90 -13.92 -6.13
C ASN A 554 35.08 -14.93 -4.98
N SER A 555 36.06 -14.68 -4.10
CA SER A 555 36.23 -15.49 -2.91
C SER A 555 35.09 -15.27 -1.91
N PRO A 556 34.61 -16.34 -1.23
CA PRO A 556 33.60 -16.24 -0.17
C PRO A 556 33.85 -15.12 0.83
N GLY A 557 32.86 -14.25 1.06
CA GLY A 557 32.95 -13.13 1.99
C GLY A 557 33.65 -11.88 1.44
N LYS A 558 34.15 -11.91 0.20
CA LYS A 558 34.71 -10.72 -0.47
C LYS A 558 33.64 -9.66 -0.63
N VAL A 559 33.91 -8.45 -0.14
CA VAL A 559 33.05 -7.28 -0.31
C VAL A 559 33.58 -6.44 -1.48
N HIS A 560 32.68 -6.11 -2.40
CA HIS A 560 32.93 -5.17 -3.49
C HIS A 560 32.20 -3.85 -3.23
N HIS A 561 32.76 -2.77 -3.75
CA HIS A 561 32.22 -1.42 -3.62
C HIS A 561 32.48 -0.64 -4.90
N ILE A 562 31.49 0.12 -5.33
CA ILE A 562 31.58 1.06 -6.43
C ILE A 562 30.98 2.40 -6.02
N ASP A 563 31.64 3.49 -6.41
CA ASP A 563 31.10 4.85 -6.38
C ASP A 563 31.03 5.36 -7.82
N VAL A 564 29.86 5.86 -8.21
CA VAL A 564 29.62 6.39 -9.56
C VAL A 564 29.19 7.83 -9.44
N SER A 565 29.75 8.68 -10.30
CA SER A 565 29.45 10.12 -10.36
C SER A 565 29.44 10.60 -11.81
N LEU A 566 28.85 11.77 -12.04
CA LEU A 566 28.72 12.36 -13.37
C LEU A 566 29.60 13.60 -13.52
N SER A 567 30.12 13.82 -14.73
CA SER A 567 30.86 15.03 -15.10
C SER A 567 30.34 15.61 -16.42
N PRO A 568 29.69 16.79 -16.41
CA PRO A 568 29.36 17.59 -15.23
C PRO A 568 28.34 16.89 -14.30
N ARG A 569 28.28 17.34 -13.04
CA ARG A 569 27.23 16.90 -12.10
C ARG A 569 25.86 17.40 -12.55
N LEU A 570 24.82 16.70 -12.12
CA LEU A 570 23.45 17.13 -12.37
C LEU A 570 23.15 18.47 -11.68
N ARG A 571 22.18 19.19 -12.23
CA ARG A 571 21.67 20.42 -11.62
C ARG A 571 20.83 20.05 -10.39
N THR A 572 21.05 20.76 -9.30
CA THR A 572 20.23 20.66 -8.08
C THR A 572 18.78 20.99 -8.38
N VAL A 573 17.86 20.14 -7.92
CA VAL A 573 16.40 20.29 -8.11
C VAL A 573 15.71 20.84 -6.86
N PHE A 574 16.26 20.58 -5.66
CA PHE A 574 15.80 21.15 -4.40
C PHE A 574 16.89 21.10 -3.33
N ALA A 575 16.78 21.96 -2.32
CA ALA A 575 17.66 21.91 -1.16
C ALA A 575 17.30 20.72 -0.25
N VAL A 576 18.33 20.03 0.27
CA VAL A 576 18.16 19.00 1.31
C VAL A 576 18.35 19.68 2.67
N ASN A 577 17.32 20.39 3.12
CA ASN A 577 17.30 21.11 4.39
C ASN A 577 17.07 20.19 5.60
N ASP A 578 17.41 20.70 6.78
CA ASP A 578 17.14 20.10 8.08
C ASP A 578 16.90 21.21 9.15
N PHE A 579 16.50 20.79 10.36
CA PHE A 579 16.11 21.72 11.42
C PHE A 579 17.21 22.74 11.77
N TRP A 580 18.46 22.30 11.83
CA TRP A 580 19.57 23.17 12.22
C TRP A 580 19.99 24.09 11.07
N GLY A 581 19.87 23.65 9.83
CA GLY A 581 20.03 24.50 8.65
C GLY A 581 19.01 25.64 8.61
N ASP A 582 17.74 25.36 8.91
CA ASP A 582 16.66 26.34 8.79
C ASP A 582 16.50 27.24 10.04
N PHE A 583 16.73 26.69 11.24
CA PHE A 583 16.45 27.37 12.51
C PHE A 583 17.65 27.54 13.44
N GLY A 584 18.83 27.01 13.09
CA GLY A 584 19.99 27.01 14.00
C GLY A 584 20.40 28.40 14.46
N GLY A 585 20.31 29.40 13.57
CA GLY A 585 20.59 30.81 13.90
C GLY A 585 19.60 31.37 14.93
N GLN A 586 18.31 31.14 14.73
CA GLN A 586 17.23 31.58 15.62
C GLN A 586 17.32 30.89 16.98
N VAL A 587 17.64 29.59 17.01
CA VAL A 587 17.89 28.83 18.24
C VAL A 587 19.09 29.40 18.99
N ALA A 588 20.20 29.71 18.30
CA ALA A 588 21.37 30.31 18.93
C ALA A 588 21.08 31.70 19.53
N VAL A 589 20.33 32.55 18.81
CA VAL A 589 19.89 33.86 19.32
C VAL A 589 18.96 33.70 20.52
N GLY A 590 17.94 32.85 20.43
CA GLY A 590 17.01 32.61 21.54
C GLY A 590 17.71 32.03 22.77
N GLY A 591 18.64 31.09 22.57
CA GLY A 591 19.47 30.53 23.63
C GLY A 591 20.37 31.58 24.28
N THR A 592 20.96 32.49 23.49
CA THR A 592 21.78 33.59 24.00
C THR A 592 20.94 34.56 24.83
N LEU A 593 19.74 34.91 24.36
CA LEU A 593 18.80 35.77 25.10
C LEU A 593 18.33 35.11 26.40
N LEU A 594 18.04 33.81 26.37
CA LEU A 594 17.65 33.05 27.57
C LEU A 594 18.80 32.98 28.58
N LEU A 595 20.03 32.72 28.13
CA LEU A 595 21.22 32.71 28.99
C LEU A 595 21.49 34.10 29.58
N ALA A 596 21.34 35.16 28.79
CA ALA A 596 21.46 36.54 29.26
C ALA A 596 20.37 36.87 30.31
N LEU A 597 19.13 36.42 30.09
CA LEU A 597 18.03 36.58 31.04
C LEU A 597 18.29 35.80 32.34
N ILE A 598 18.76 34.55 32.24
CA ILE A 598 19.12 33.73 33.41
C ILE A 598 20.27 34.38 34.17
N ALA A 599 21.31 34.86 33.48
CA ALA A 599 22.43 35.56 34.10
C ALA A 599 21.95 36.84 34.81
N TYR A 600 21.10 37.63 34.18
CA TYR A 600 20.48 38.81 34.78
C TYR A 600 19.65 38.46 36.03
N LEU A 601 18.79 37.44 35.95
CA LEU A 601 18.01 36.99 37.09
C LEU A 601 18.90 36.47 38.24
N LEU A 602 20.00 35.78 37.94
CA LEU A 602 20.97 35.35 38.94
C LEU A 602 21.66 36.54 39.63
N THR A 603 21.96 37.63 38.90
CA THR A 603 22.49 38.86 39.53
C THR A 603 21.49 39.55 40.44
N LEU A 604 20.19 39.31 40.30
CA LEU A 604 19.15 39.85 41.18
C LEU A 604 18.87 38.98 42.42
N VAL A 605 19.29 37.71 42.41
CA VAL A 605 18.98 36.73 43.48
C VAL A 605 20.20 36.43 44.38
N LEU A 606 21.43 36.66 43.89
CA LEU A 606 22.62 36.55 44.72
C LEU A 606 22.81 37.84 45.56
N PRO A 607 22.85 37.77 46.90
CA PRO A 607 23.19 38.93 47.71
C PRO A 607 24.67 39.28 47.48
N SER A 608 24.93 40.59 47.37
CA SER A 608 26.25 41.20 47.18
C SER A 608 27.32 40.70 48.13
#